data_AF-A0AAU5LP22-F1
#
_entry.id   AF-A0AAU5LP22-F1
#
_cell.length_a   1.000
_cell.length_b   1.000
_cell.length_c   1.000
_cell.angle_alpha   90.00
_cell.angle_beta   90.00
_cell.angle_gamma   90.00
#
_symmetry.space_group_name_H-M   'P 1'
#
loop_
_entity.id
_entity.type
_entity.pdbx_description
1 polymer ?
#
loop_
_entity_poly.entity_id
_entity_poly.type
_entity_poly.pdbx_seq_one_letter_code
_entity_poly.pdbx_strand_id
1 'polypeptide(L)'
;MAVKIRLKRIGKKRAPFYRIVVMDARNKRDGRAIEEIGKYNPKAEPSFIYVESDRAQYWLSVGAQPTEAVEAIFKASGDWQKFKGLEAPAPLRVKEPKRDKLEIFNEALAEAHGTAKTEAVTAKKAPAKKAAAEKKADKVEETPAVVEETPAAEAPAAEATADEAKA
;
A
#
# COMPACT_ATOMS: atom_id res chain seq x y z
N MET A 1 2.33 -23.60 -29.72
CA MET A 1 1.37 -22.95 -28.79
C MET A 1 1.77 -23.35 -27.39
N ALA A 2 2.03 -22.41 -26.48
CA ALA A 2 2.56 -22.73 -25.15
C ALA A 2 2.28 -21.60 -24.15
N VAL A 3 1.76 -21.96 -22.97
CA VAL A 3 1.59 -21.05 -21.84
C VAL A 3 2.90 -21.01 -21.05
N LYS A 4 3.36 -19.81 -20.69
CA LYS A 4 4.54 -19.58 -19.87
C LYS A 4 4.23 -18.74 -18.64
N ILE A 5 4.89 -19.07 -17.54
CA ILE A 5 4.88 -18.27 -16.31
C ILE A 5 6.12 -17.36 -16.34
N ARG A 6 5.92 -16.05 -16.38
CA ARG A 6 7.02 -15.08 -16.59
C ARG A 6 6.80 -13.77 -15.84
N LEU A 7 7.87 -12.97 -15.73
CA LEU A 7 7.83 -11.68 -15.05
C LEU A 7 7.35 -10.55 -16.00
N LYS A 8 6.18 -9.98 -15.72
CA LYS A 8 5.68 -8.74 -16.31
C LYS A 8 6.27 -7.54 -15.57
N ARG A 9 6.88 -6.58 -16.28
CA ARG A 9 7.55 -5.43 -15.64
C ARG A 9 6.58 -4.28 -15.45
N ILE A 10 6.52 -3.78 -14.22
CA ILE A 10 5.75 -2.60 -13.79
C ILE A 10 6.71 -1.62 -13.08
N GLY A 11 6.26 -0.38 -12.87
CA GLY A 11 7.00 0.62 -12.09
C GLY A 11 8.01 1.44 -12.88
N LYS A 12 8.46 2.52 -12.25
CA LYS A 12 9.23 3.61 -12.87
C LYS A 12 10.68 3.25 -13.22
N LYS A 13 11.36 4.17 -13.92
CA LYS A 13 12.82 4.11 -14.19
C LYS A 13 13.56 3.98 -12.84
N ARG A 14 14.58 3.11 -12.75
CA ARG A 14 15.35 2.79 -11.53
C ARG A 14 14.55 2.22 -10.32
N ALA A 15 13.27 1.89 -10.48
CA ALA A 15 12.46 1.15 -9.49
C ALA A 15 11.56 0.11 -10.20
N PRO A 16 12.13 -1.04 -10.63
CA PRO A 16 11.36 -2.11 -11.25
C PRO A 16 10.57 -2.88 -10.19
N PHE A 17 9.29 -3.10 -10.48
CA PHE A 17 8.45 -4.08 -9.79
C PHE A 17 8.00 -5.12 -10.82
N TYR A 18 7.78 -6.35 -10.38
CA TYR A 18 7.36 -7.42 -11.27
C TYR A 18 6.08 -8.09 -10.76
N ARG A 19 5.21 -8.48 -11.68
CA ARG A 19 4.14 -9.45 -11.42
C ARG A 19 4.53 -10.78 -12.04
N ILE A 20 4.28 -11.86 -11.30
CA ILE A 20 4.45 -13.24 -11.78
C ILE A 20 3.15 -13.55 -12.52
N VAL A 21 3.19 -13.64 -13.85
CA VAL A 21 1.99 -13.74 -14.68
C VAL A 21 2.05 -14.95 -15.59
N VAL A 22 0.86 -15.51 -15.83
CA VAL A 22 0.65 -16.65 -16.73
C VAL A 22 0.10 -16.12 -18.05
N MET A 23 0.77 -16.42 -19.17
CA MET A 23 0.35 -15.96 -20.50
C MET A 23 0.93 -16.79 -21.65
N ASP A 24 0.30 -16.76 -22.83
CA ASP A 24 0.86 -17.38 -24.03
C ASP A 24 2.21 -16.75 -24.37
N ALA A 25 3.19 -17.60 -24.74
CA ALA A 25 4.56 -17.19 -25.05
C ALA A 25 4.63 -16.10 -26.14
N ARG A 26 3.70 -16.08 -27.10
CA ARG A 26 3.63 -15.13 -28.23
C ARG A 26 3.26 -13.71 -27.81
N ASN A 27 2.62 -13.52 -26.66
CA ASN A 27 2.18 -12.20 -26.22
C ASN A 27 3.38 -11.29 -25.89
N LYS A 28 3.26 -9.97 -26.14
CA LYS A 28 4.24 -8.95 -25.69
C LYS A 28 4.45 -9.03 -24.17
N ARG A 29 5.68 -8.77 -23.68
CA ARG A 29 6.08 -8.95 -22.25
C ARG A 29 5.02 -8.47 -21.27
N ASP A 30 4.59 -7.22 -21.41
CA ASP A 30 3.69 -6.54 -20.47
C ASP A 30 2.22 -6.52 -20.93
N GLY A 31 1.85 -7.35 -21.92
CA GLY A 31 0.51 -7.43 -22.49
C GLY A 31 -0.55 -8.02 -21.55
N ARG A 32 -1.70 -8.43 -22.11
CA ARG A 32 -2.78 -9.11 -21.39
C ARG A 32 -2.29 -10.47 -20.87
N ALA A 33 -2.33 -10.64 -19.55
CA ALA A 33 -2.13 -11.92 -18.90
C ALA A 33 -3.41 -12.77 -18.99
N ILE A 34 -3.29 -14.08 -18.75
CA ILE A 34 -4.41 -14.95 -18.41
C ILE A 34 -4.73 -14.74 -16.92
N GLU A 35 -3.69 -14.78 -16.09
CA GLU A 35 -3.77 -14.69 -14.63
C GLU A 35 -2.50 -14.05 -14.04
N GLU A 36 -2.60 -13.42 -12.87
CA GLU A 36 -1.48 -12.85 -12.12
C GLU A 36 -1.34 -13.55 -10.76
N ILE A 37 -0.42 -14.51 -10.66
CA ILE A 37 -0.30 -15.45 -9.53
C ILE A 37 0.74 -15.03 -8.47
N GLY A 38 1.30 -13.82 -8.59
CA GLY A 38 2.32 -13.37 -7.64
C GLY A 38 2.94 -12.00 -7.93
N LYS A 39 3.79 -11.55 -7.01
CA LYS A 39 4.45 -10.23 -6.99
C LYS A 39 5.92 -10.43 -6.60
N TYR A 40 6.81 -9.69 -7.25
CA TYR A 40 8.26 -9.73 -6.97
C TYR A 40 8.88 -8.33 -7.01
N ASN A 41 9.67 -8.00 -6.00
CA ASN A 41 10.39 -6.74 -5.89
C ASN A 41 11.86 -6.99 -5.47
N PRO A 42 12.81 -7.05 -6.44
CA PRO A 42 14.24 -7.26 -6.17
C PRO A 42 14.95 -6.02 -5.57
N LYS A 43 14.22 -4.92 -5.32
CA LYS A 43 14.75 -3.69 -4.72
C LYS A 43 14.27 -3.50 -3.26
N ALA A 44 13.52 -4.46 -2.71
CA ALA A 44 13.37 -4.57 -1.27
C ALA A 44 14.58 -5.31 -0.68
N GLU A 45 14.94 -4.96 0.55
CA GLU A 45 15.87 -5.73 1.38
C GLU A 45 15.11 -6.16 2.66
N PRO A 46 14.91 -7.47 2.90
CA PRO A 46 15.09 -8.58 1.95
C PRO A 46 14.17 -8.47 0.71
N SER A 47 14.55 -9.16 -0.37
CA SER A 47 13.79 -9.17 -1.63
C SER A 47 12.39 -9.74 -1.43
N PHE A 48 11.38 -8.92 -1.70
CA PHE A 48 9.98 -9.28 -1.46
C PHE A 48 9.47 -10.19 -2.58
N ILE A 49 9.03 -11.38 -2.18
CA ILE A 49 8.39 -12.40 -3.01
C ILE A 49 7.02 -12.69 -2.40
N TYR A 50 5.99 -12.76 -3.25
CA TYR A 50 4.67 -13.27 -2.92
C TYR A 50 4.20 -14.15 -4.08
N VAL A 51 3.81 -15.40 -3.78
CA VAL A 51 3.27 -16.36 -4.74
C VAL A 51 1.98 -16.92 -4.14
N GLU A 52 0.95 -17.05 -4.95
CA GLU A 52 -0.27 -17.76 -4.57
C GLU A 52 -0.11 -19.25 -4.88
N SER A 53 0.38 -20.00 -3.90
CA SER A 53 0.88 -21.36 -4.10
C SER A 53 -0.09 -22.29 -4.81
N ASP A 54 -1.38 -22.27 -4.48
CA ASP A 54 -2.34 -23.21 -5.08
C ASP A 54 -2.61 -22.91 -6.57
N ARG A 55 -2.57 -21.62 -6.94
CA ARG A 55 -2.60 -21.19 -8.35
C ARG A 55 -1.30 -21.54 -9.07
N ALA A 56 -0.15 -21.40 -8.41
CA ALA A 56 1.13 -21.84 -8.95
C ALA A 56 1.18 -23.36 -9.21
N GLN A 57 0.71 -24.18 -8.25
CA GLN A 57 0.62 -25.64 -8.41
C GLN A 57 -0.32 -26.02 -9.57
N TYR A 58 -1.51 -25.40 -9.66
CA TYR A 58 -2.44 -25.62 -10.77
C TYR A 58 -1.81 -25.32 -12.14
N TRP A 59 -1.14 -24.16 -12.27
CA TRP A 59 -0.54 -23.78 -13.54
C TRP A 59 0.66 -24.67 -13.93
N LEU A 60 1.44 -25.13 -12.95
CA LEU A 60 2.50 -26.12 -13.17
C LEU A 60 1.92 -27.49 -13.57
N SER A 61 0.80 -27.94 -12.98
CA SER A 61 0.17 -29.23 -13.30
C SER A 61 -0.44 -29.27 -14.70
N VAL A 62 -0.98 -28.16 -15.22
CA VAL A 62 -1.41 -28.05 -16.63
C VAL A 62 -0.26 -27.79 -17.61
N GLY A 63 0.99 -27.91 -17.15
CA GLY A 63 2.19 -27.86 -17.98
C GLY A 63 2.67 -26.45 -18.36
N ALA A 64 2.22 -25.38 -17.69
CA ALA A 64 2.72 -24.03 -17.97
C ALA A 64 4.21 -23.92 -17.60
N GLN A 65 5.04 -23.51 -18.56
CA GLN A 65 6.49 -23.54 -18.39
C GLN A 65 7.00 -22.25 -17.72
N PRO A 66 7.62 -22.30 -16.53
CA PRO A 66 8.25 -21.13 -15.94
C PRO A 66 9.47 -20.68 -16.77
N THR A 67 9.73 -19.37 -16.78
CA THR A 67 11.06 -18.85 -17.17
C THR A 67 12.04 -19.02 -16.02
N GLU A 68 13.33 -19.22 -16.30
CA GLU A 68 14.43 -19.39 -15.32
C GLU A 68 14.32 -18.49 -14.07
N ALA A 69 14.13 -17.17 -14.25
CA ALA A 69 14.00 -16.23 -13.14
C ALA A 69 12.73 -16.45 -12.27
N VAL A 70 11.67 -17.02 -12.82
CA VAL A 70 10.47 -17.46 -12.06
C VAL A 70 10.70 -18.81 -11.41
N GLU A 71 11.40 -19.74 -12.08
CA GLU A 71 11.81 -21.01 -11.49
C GLU A 71 12.70 -20.79 -10.25
N ALA A 72 13.62 -19.83 -10.30
CA ALA A 72 14.41 -19.40 -9.14
C ALA A 72 13.53 -18.84 -8.00
N ILE A 73 12.50 -18.05 -8.31
CA ILE A 73 11.54 -17.54 -7.31
C ILE A 73 10.71 -18.67 -6.70
N PHE A 74 10.25 -19.64 -7.50
CA PHE A 74 9.52 -20.82 -7.01
C PHE A 74 10.43 -21.77 -6.20
N LYS A 75 11.72 -21.87 -6.54
CA LYS A 75 12.74 -22.58 -5.73
C LYS A 75 13.03 -21.89 -4.40
N ALA A 76 12.92 -20.56 -4.33
CA ALA A 76 13.03 -19.81 -3.08
C ALA A 76 11.74 -19.86 -2.24
N SER A 77 10.57 -19.98 -2.88
CA SER A 77 9.25 -20.01 -2.22
C SER A 77 8.85 -21.42 -1.76
N GLY A 78 9.43 -22.47 -2.35
CA GLY A 78 9.09 -23.88 -2.09
C GLY A 78 8.07 -24.48 -3.06
N ASP A 79 7.40 -23.66 -3.87
CA ASP A 79 6.42 -24.12 -4.86
C ASP A 79 7.00 -25.09 -5.90
N TRP A 80 8.26 -24.90 -6.30
CA TRP A 80 8.91 -25.81 -7.25
C TRP A 80 9.19 -27.18 -6.61
N GLN A 81 9.61 -27.18 -5.35
CA GLN A 81 9.86 -28.40 -4.59
C GLN A 81 8.56 -29.15 -4.29
N LYS A 82 7.50 -28.45 -3.89
CA LYS A 82 6.13 -28.97 -3.74
C LYS A 82 5.64 -29.62 -5.05
N PHE A 83 5.88 -28.99 -6.20
CA PHE A 83 5.51 -29.54 -7.52
C PHE A 83 6.35 -30.75 -7.95
N LYS A 84 7.60 -30.87 -7.46
CA LYS A 84 8.53 -31.95 -7.83
C LYS A 84 8.65 -33.08 -6.80
N GLY A 85 7.94 -33.00 -5.67
CA GLY A 85 8.07 -33.97 -4.58
C GLY A 85 9.45 -33.90 -3.88
N LEU A 86 10.08 -32.73 -3.88
CA LEU A 86 11.37 -32.48 -3.22
C LEU A 86 11.16 -31.79 -1.86
N GLU A 87 12.16 -31.87 -0.99
CA GLU A 87 12.12 -31.21 0.32
C GLU A 87 12.00 -29.68 0.20
N ALA A 88 11.26 -29.06 1.13
CA ALA A 88 11.03 -27.63 1.13
C ALA A 88 12.32 -26.83 1.47
N PRO A 89 12.55 -25.67 0.83
CA PRO A 89 13.70 -24.82 1.12
C PRO A 89 13.54 -24.13 2.49
N ALA A 90 14.64 -23.58 2.99
CA ALA A 90 14.60 -22.68 4.15
C ALA A 90 13.64 -21.49 3.89
N PRO A 91 12.91 -21.01 4.91
CA PRO A 91 11.87 -20.01 4.72
C PRO A 91 12.40 -18.67 4.20
N LEU A 92 11.59 -17.99 3.40
CA LEU A 92 11.87 -16.66 2.87
C LEU A 92 12.17 -15.67 4.00
N ARG A 93 13.25 -14.88 3.86
CA ARG A 93 13.55 -13.77 4.77
C ARG A 93 12.46 -12.70 4.64
N VAL A 94 11.67 -12.53 5.70
CA VAL A 94 10.65 -11.48 5.80
C VAL A 94 11.29 -10.19 6.31
N LYS A 95 10.80 -9.04 5.85
CA LYS A 95 11.22 -7.74 6.38
C LYS A 95 10.54 -7.47 7.71
N GLU A 96 11.31 -7.05 8.71
CA GLU A 96 10.79 -6.61 10.00
C GLU A 96 9.68 -5.53 9.84
N PRO A 97 8.58 -5.62 10.61
CA PRO A 97 7.54 -4.61 10.60
C PRO A 97 8.11 -3.28 11.12
N LYS A 98 7.75 -2.18 10.47
CA LYS A 98 8.09 -0.85 11.00
C LYS A 98 7.11 -0.51 12.12
N ARG A 99 7.64 -0.07 13.27
CA ARG A 99 6.87 0.47 14.39
C ARG A 99 5.93 1.58 13.92
N ASP A 100 4.72 1.63 14.48
CA ASP A 100 3.64 2.37 13.82
C ASP A 100 3.74 3.88 14.03
N LYS A 101 3.31 4.66 13.04
CA LYS A 101 3.50 6.13 13.08
C LYS A 101 2.77 6.79 14.26
N LEU A 102 1.63 6.23 14.64
CA LEU A 102 0.84 6.70 15.78
C LEU A 102 1.51 6.38 17.11
N GLU A 103 2.19 5.22 17.22
CA GLU A 103 2.97 4.88 18.41
C GLU A 103 4.13 5.86 18.60
N ILE A 104 4.91 6.09 17.53
CA ILE A 104 6.05 7.02 17.54
C ILE A 104 5.59 8.46 17.88
N PHE A 105 4.44 8.88 17.36
CA PHE A 105 3.87 10.20 17.66
C PHE A 105 3.39 10.32 19.11
N ASN A 106 2.70 9.30 19.64
CA ASN A 106 2.20 9.29 21.01
C ASN A 106 3.35 9.19 22.04
N GLU A 107 4.40 8.42 21.72
CA GLU A 107 5.64 8.30 22.50
C GLU A 107 6.35 9.66 22.60
N ALA A 108 6.49 10.37 21.47
CA ALA A 108 7.08 11.72 21.44
C ALA A 108 6.22 12.78 22.16
N LEU A 109 4.89 12.72 22.08
CA LEU A 109 4.01 13.60 22.85
C LEU A 109 4.10 13.34 24.36
N ALA A 110 4.19 12.07 24.78
CA ALA A 110 4.35 11.72 26.18
C ALA A 110 5.68 12.25 26.75
N GLU A 111 6.77 12.16 25.99
CA GLU A 111 8.08 12.70 26.36
C GLU A 111 8.06 14.24 26.46
N ALA A 112 7.43 14.93 25.51
CA ALA A 112 7.27 16.39 25.54
C ALA A 112 6.42 16.88 26.73
N HIS A 113 5.35 16.15 27.09
CA HIS A 113 4.53 16.48 28.26
C HIS A 113 5.13 16.04 29.61
N GLY A 114 6.11 15.12 29.60
CA GLY A 114 6.90 14.76 30.76
C GLY A 114 7.99 15.79 31.08
N THR A 115 8.78 16.17 30.09
CA THR A 115 9.91 17.11 30.22
C THR A 115 9.49 18.53 30.57
N ALA A 116 8.35 19.02 30.04
CA ALA A 116 7.85 20.37 30.31
C ALA A 116 7.46 20.67 31.78
N LYS A 117 7.48 19.67 32.69
CA LYS A 117 7.07 19.84 34.09
C LYS A 117 8.21 20.09 35.08
N THR A 118 9.47 19.96 34.68
CA THR A 118 10.62 20.05 35.60
C THR A 118 11.33 21.41 35.66
N GLU A 119 11.12 22.31 34.68
CA GLU A 119 11.86 23.60 34.61
C GLU A 119 11.01 24.84 34.92
N ALA A 120 9.70 24.69 35.16
CA ALA A 120 8.75 25.81 35.27
C ALA A 120 8.49 26.34 36.70
N VAL A 121 9.48 26.28 37.62
CA VAL A 121 9.31 26.77 39.01
C VAL A 121 10.49 27.63 39.51
N THR A 122 10.54 28.90 39.11
CA THR A 122 11.19 29.96 39.93
C THR A 122 10.45 31.32 39.83
N ALA A 123 10.48 32.06 40.94
CA ALA A 123 10.28 33.52 41.06
C ALA A 123 9.00 34.19 40.47
N LYS A 124 7.88 34.06 41.18
CA LYS A 124 6.72 34.98 41.06
C LYS A 124 7.02 36.32 41.75
N LYS A 125 7.10 37.46 41.03
CA LYS A 125 7.09 38.81 41.62
C LYS A 125 6.42 39.86 40.71
N ALA A 126 5.64 40.74 41.33
CA ALA A 126 4.92 41.89 40.75
C ALA A 126 5.06 43.08 41.74
N PRO A 127 4.55 44.32 41.49
CA PRO A 127 3.71 44.75 40.36
C PRO A 127 4.08 46.14 39.74
N ALA A 128 3.15 46.65 38.90
CA ALA A 128 2.82 48.07 38.65
C ALA A 128 3.68 48.94 37.70
N LYS A 129 3.17 49.08 36.46
CA LYS A 129 2.70 50.40 35.95
C LYS A 129 1.54 50.21 34.96
N LYS A 130 0.62 51.18 34.86
CA LYS A 130 -0.57 51.17 33.99
C LYS A 130 -0.77 52.55 33.36
N ALA A 131 -1.63 52.61 32.33
CA ALA A 131 -1.97 53.76 31.46
C ALA A 131 -0.85 54.19 30.49
N ALA A 132 -1.17 54.59 29.25
CA ALA A 132 -2.46 54.62 28.55
C ALA A 132 -2.79 53.25 27.88
N ALA A 133 -4.02 52.83 27.51
CA ALA A 133 -5.28 53.49 27.13
C ALA A 133 -5.26 54.11 25.71
N GLU A 134 -6.24 53.91 24.81
CA GLU A 134 -7.39 52.98 24.80
C GLU A 134 -7.84 52.69 23.34
N LYS A 135 -8.96 51.95 23.15
CA LYS A 135 -9.41 51.18 21.94
C LYS A 135 -8.83 49.75 21.93
N LYS A 136 -9.51 48.71 22.44
CA LYS A 136 -10.96 48.43 22.60
C LYS A 136 -11.69 48.36 21.23
N ALA A 137 -12.53 47.36 20.94
CA ALA A 137 -13.04 46.27 21.80
C ALA A 137 -13.38 44.99 21.00
N ASP A 138 -13.44 43.87 21.72
CA ASP A 138 -14.48 42.79 21.77
C ASP A 138 -15.40 42.54 20.54
N LYS A 139 -15.86 41.30 20.25
CA LYS A 139 -15.66 39.95 20.85
C LYS A 139 -15.69 38.91 19.69
N VAL A 140 -16.01 37.60 19.73
CA VAL A 140 -16.63 36.57 20.61
C VAL A 140 -15.82 35.25 20.30
N GLU A 141 -15.54 34.25 21.16
CA GLU A 141 -16.38 33.16 21.71
C GLU A 141 -17.50 32.63 20.75
N GLU A 142 -17.86 31.35 20.64
CA GLU A 142 -17.53 30.11 21.37
C GLU A 142 -17.68 28.88 20.43
N THR A 143 -17.21 27.70 20.85
CA THR A 143 -17.58 26.35 20.33
C THR A 143 -19.02 25.97 20.79
N PRO A 144 -19.71 24.86 20.37
CA PRO A 144 -19.19 23.54 19.91
C PRO A 144 -20.05 22.74 18.88
N ALA A 145 -19.73 21.43 18.71
CA ALA A 145 -20.54 20.31 18.18
C ALA A 145 -21.00 20.38 16.68
N VAL A 146 -21.05 19.32 15.83
CA VAL A 146 -21.56 17.93 15.93
C VAL A 146 -23.08 17.93 16.16
N VAL A 147 -23.97 17.38 15.31
CA VAL A 147 -23.97 16.08 14.58
C VAL A 147 -24.72 16.15 13.21
N GLU A 148 -24.61 15.05 12.43
CA GLU A 148 -25.63 14.41 11.55
C GLU A 148 -26.06 14.90 10.14
N GLU A 149 -26.34 13.86 9.33
CA GLU A 149 -27.13 13.68 8.09
C GLU A 149 -27.21 14.70 6.93
N THR A 150 -26.58 14.28 5.82
CA THR A 150 -27.15 14.33 4.45
C THR A 150 -28.50 13.59 4.38
N PRO A 151 -29.50 14.02 3.57
CA PRO A 151 -29.45 13.73 2.12
C PRO A 151 -30.24 14.64 1.14
N ALA A 152 -30.11 14.28 -0.16
CA ALA A 152 -31.07 14.46 -1.27
C ALA A 152 -31.06 15.77 -2.14
N ALA A 153 -31.66 15.63 -3.33
CA ALA A 153 -31.80 16.58 -4.46
C ALA A 153 -30.47 17.03 -5.13
N GLU A 154 -30.00 16.58 -6.31
CA GLU A 154 -30.56 16.05 -7.58
C GLU A 154 -30.61 17.09 -8.72
N ALA A 155 -29.78 16.90 -9.75
CA ALA A 155 -29.96 17.44 -11.12
C ALA A 155 -28.94 16.83 -12.14
N PRO A 156 -29.14 15.59 -12.64
CA PRO A 156 -28.35 15.05 -13.75
C PRO A 156 -29.00 15.36 -15.12
N ALA A 157 -28.20 15.81 -16.09
CA ALA A 157 -28.63 15.94 -17.49
C ALA A 157 -27.42 15.93 -18.45
N ALA A 158 -27.46 15.28 -19.62
CA ALA A 158 -28.31 14.18 -20.05
C ALA A 158 -27.59 13.44 -21.20
N GLU A 159 -27.54 12.11 -21.18
CA GLU A 159 -27.24 11.33 -22.38
C GLU A 159 -28.54 11.08 -23.16
N ALA A 160 -28.49 11.18 -24.49
CA ALA A 160 -29.62 10.92 -25.37
C ALA A 160 -29.20 9.95 -26.48
N THR A 161 -29.34 8.65 -26.19
CA THR A 161 -29.29 7.59 -27.20
C THR A 161 -30.71 7.16 -27.57
N ALA A 162 -31.06 7.35 -28.84
CA ALA A 162 -32.15 6.66 -29.53
C ALA A 162 -31.58 6.24 -30.90
N ASP A 163 -31.42 4.97 -31.26
CA ASP A 163 -32.39 3.85 -31.35
C ASP A 163 -32.91 3.68 -32.79
N GLU A 164 -33.33 2.46 -33.15
CA GLU A 164 -33.17 1.90 -34.50
C GLU A 164 -34.51 1.68 -35.23
N ALA A 165 -34.83 2.50 -36.24
CA ALA A 165 -36.06 2.32 -37.03
C ALA A 165 -35.99 2.78 -38.51
N LYS A 166 -35.59 1.85 -39.38
CA LYS A 166 -36.32 1.46 -40.61
C LYS A 166 -36.74 2.56 -41.62
N ALA A 167 -35.88 2.78 -42.63
CA ALA A 167 -36.26 2.98 -44.05
C ALA A 167 -35.07 2.66 -44.97
#